data_AF-A0A5J6LCC8-F1
#
_entry.id   AF-A0A5J6LCC8-F1
#
_cell.length_a   1.000
_cell.length_b   1.000
_cell.length_c   1.000
_cell.angle_alpha   90.00
_cell.angle_beta   90.00
_cell.angle_gamma   90.00
#
_symmetry.space_group_name_H-M   'P 1'
#
loop_
_entity.id
_entity.type
_entity.pdbx_description
1 polymer ?
#
loop_
_entity_poly.entity_id
_entity_poly.type
_entity_poly.pdbx_seq_one_letter_code
_entity_poly.pdbx_strand_id
1 'polypeptide(L)'
;MNAKLSLHNREPSLHEQFLRLEAFQIALKEREEKIAALEADRTYLENELKISHEQEHESYKHEKSMEQRLTNAQQQLKDAETEIKRLRALDPERLKIQVKRLQKEKAKAAAGAQELRTKNQHLTKQNRQLNIALDKAIADANAGMELKPAQIFEQARIGRWELFTCAKDGWYQILDTENEVSQTVRVEAGNLVTPKIRPVPKAIAAEVLKFHQEYFGGAV
;
A
#
# COMPACT_ATOMS: atom_id res chain seq x y z
N MET A 1 78.78 -83.95 77.16
CA MET A 1 77.31 -83.92 77.26
C MET A 1 76.89 -82.60 77.86
N ASN A 2 76.04 -81.87 77.14
CA ASN A 2 74.96 -80.94 77.54
C ASN A 2 75.06 -80.30 78.95
N ALA A 3 74.96 -78.98 79.10
CA ALA A 3 73.74 -78.25 78.78
C ALA A 3 73.97 -76.76 78.45
N LYS A 4 73.48 -76.35 77.27
CA LYS A 4 73.04 -74.99 76.99
C LYS A 4 71.79 -74.73 77.85
N LEU A 5 71.97 -74.20 79.06
CA LEU A 5 70.85 -73.76 79.90
C LEU A 5 70.39 -72.38 79.41
N SER A 6 69.28 -72.43 78.69
CA SER A 6 68.47 -71.33 78.19
C SER A 6 68.22 -70.28 79.28
N LEU A 7 68.85 -69.11 79.15
CA LEU A 7 68.59 -67.91 79.95
C LEU A 7 67.26 -67.21 79.59
N HIS A 8 66.40 -67.84 78.78
CA HIS A 8 65.20 -67.18 78.23
C HIS A 8 63.92 -67.32 79.08
N ASN A 9 63.93 -68.06 80.20
CA ASN A 9 62.71 -68.33 80.98
C ASN A 9 62.86 -68.06 82.50
N ARG A 10 63.39 -66.89 82.90
CA ARG A 10 63.28 -66.43 84.30
C ARG A 10 62.04 -65.55 84.43
N GLU A 11 61.18 -65.80 85.42
CA GLU A 11 60.06 -64.91 85.71
C GLU A 11 60.59 -63.51 86.08
N PRO A 12 60.07 -62.44 85.46
CA PRO A 12 60.56 -61.10 85.69
C PRO A 12 60.25 -60.65 87.11
N SER A 13 61.21 -59.99 87.76
CA SER A 13 61.01 -59.45 89.11
C SER A 13 59.94 -58.35 89.11
N LEU A 14 59.32 -58.07 90.26
CA LEU A 14 58.30 -57.01 90.38
C LEU A 14 58.82 -55.65 89.87
N HIS A 15 60.11 -55.37 90.07
CA HIS A 15 60.76 -54.16 89.57
C HIS A 15 60.88 -54.13 88.04
N GLU A 16 61.22 -55.26 87.42
CA GLU A 16 61.26 -55.38 85.94
C GLU A 16 59.85 -55.25 85.33
N GLN A 17 58.82 -55.78 86.00
CA GLN A 17 57.43 -55.60 85.58
C GLN A 17 56.99 -54.12 85.68
N PHE A 18 57.38 -53.43 86.76
CA PHE A 18 57.12 -52.00 86.93
C PHE A 18 57.78 -51.15 85.83
N LEU A 19 59.06 -51.39 85.53
CA LEU A 19 59.77 -50.69 84.45
C LEU A 19 59.14 -50.96 83.07
N ARG A 20 58.64 -52.17 82.82
CA ARG A 20 57.91 -52.48 81.58
C ARG A 20 56.59 -51.72 81.47
N LEU A 21 55.85 -51.59 82.57
CA LEU A 21 54.60 -50.81 82.61
C LEU A 21 54.87 -49.32 82.40
N GLU A 22 55.93 -48.79 83.00
CA GLU A 22 56.35 -47.40 82.80
C GLU A 22 56.75 -47.13 81.34
N ALA A 23 57.56 -48.00 80.75
CA ALA A 23 57.92 -47.92 79.32
C ALA A 23 56.69 -48.01 78.41
N PHE A 24 55.72 -48.87 78.75
CA PHE A 24 54.47 -49.00 77.99
C PHE A 24 53.60 -47.73 78.10
N GLN A 25 53.52 -47.11 79.28
CA GLN A 25 52.80 -45.85 79.46
C GLN A 25 53.44 -44.70 78.68
N ILE A 26 54.77 -44.62 78.64
CA ILE A 26 55.49 -43.63 77.81
C ILE A 26 55.18 -43.86 76.33
N ALA A 27 55.29 -45.10 75.85
CA ALA A 27 55.00 -45.44 74.45
C ALA A 27 53.53 -45.17 74.07
N LEU A 28 52.58 -45.36 74.99
CA LEU A 28 51.18 -45.00 74.77
C LEU A 28 51.00 -43.49 74.60
N LYS A 29 51.62 -42.67 75.47
CA LYS A 29 51.55 -41.20 75.35
C LYS A 29 52.15 -40.71 74.04
N GLU A 30 53.33 -41.20 73.66
CA GLU A 30 53.96 -40.85 72.38
C GLU A 30 53.08 -41.23 71.18
N ARG A 31 52.38 -42.37 71.27
CA ARG A 31 51.43 -42.79 70.23
C ARG A 31 50.18 -41.92 70.20
N GLU A 32 49.63 -41.52 71.33
CA GLU A 32 48.47 -40.62 71.42
C GLU A 32 48.81 -39.24 70.84
N GLU A 33 49.98 -38.69 71.16
CA GLU A 33 50.47 -37.44 70.57
C GLU A 33 50.63 -37.54 69.04
N LYS A 34 51.17 -38.67 68.56
CA LYS A 34 51.28 -38.92 67.11
C LYS A 34 49.92 -39.06 66.43
N ILE A 35 48.94 -39.69 67.08
CA ILE A 35 47.57 -39.79 66.55
C ILE A 35 46.95 -38.40 66.47
N ALA A 36 47.06 -37.59 67.53
CA ALA A 36 46.54 -36.23 67.55
C ALA A 36 47.16 -35.35 66.44
N ALA A 37 48.48 -35.47 66.20
CA ALA A 37 49.15 -34.78 65.11
C ALA A 37 48.62 -35.22 63.73
N LEU A 38 48.47 -36.53 63.50
CA LEU A 38 47.94 -37.07 62.25
C LEU A 38 46.46 -36.69 62.02
N GLU A 39 45.66 -36.58 63.07
CA GLU A 39 44.27 -36.11 62.98
C GLU A 39 44.18 -34.63 62.62
N ALA A 40 45.09 -33.81 63.16
CA ALA A 40 45.21 -32.40 62.79
C ALA A 40 45.62 -32.23 61.31
N ASP A 41 46.64 -32.97 60.86
CA ASP A 41 47.08 -32.97 59.46
C ASP A 41 45.98 -33.45 58.51
N ARG A 42 45.27 -34.52 58.89
CA ARG A 42 44.12 -35.01 58.12
C ARG A 42 43.05 -33.95 57.95
N THR A 43 42.70 -33.26 59.04
CA THR A 43 41.67 -32.20 59.03
C THR A 43 42.12 -31.03 58.14
N TYR A 44 43.41 -30.67 58.19
CA TYR A 44 43.99 -29.64 57.34
C TYR A 44 43.88 -30.01 55.85
N LEU A 45 44.29 -31.25 55.49
CA LEU A 45 44.23 -31.73 54.11
C LEU A 45 42.79 -31.87 53.59
N GLU A 46 41.84 -32.31 54.42
CA GLU A 46 40.43 -32.36 54.06
C GLU A 46 39.88 -30.96 53.73
N ASN A 47 40.29 -29.94 54.48
CA ASN A 47 39.90 -28.55 54.21
C ASN A 47 40.55 -28.00 52.93
N GLU A 48 41.84 -28.24 52.71
CA GLU A 48 42.52 -27.83 51.46
C GLU A 48 41.88 -28.49 50.23
N LEU A 49 41.58 -29.79 50.31
CA LEU A 49 40.93 -30.51 49.22
C LEU A 49 39.55 -29.93 48.91
N LYS A 50 38.78 -29.58 49.95
CA LYS A 50 37.48 -28.95 49.78
C LYS A 50 37.59 -27.59 49.07
N ILE A 51 38.54 -26.75 49.48
CA ILE A 51 38.79 -25.44 48.85
C ILE A 51 39.20 -25.62 47.39
N SER A 52 40.08 -26.58 47.10
CA SER A 52 40.51 -26.90 45.73
C SER A 52 39.33 -27.31 44.84
N HIS A 53 38.44 -28.19 45.32
CA HIS A 53 37.26 -28.59 44.59
C HIS A 53 36.27 -27.44 44.36
N GLU A 54 36.09 -26.55 45.34
CA GLU A 54 35.27 -25.35 45.16
C GLU A 54 35.85 -24.41 44.10
N GLN A 55 37.18 -24.23 44.08
CA GLN A 55 37.87 -23.43 43.06
C GLN A 55 37.76 -24.04 41.67
N GLU A 56 37.95 -25.34 41.52
CA GLU A 56 37.78 -26.05 40.24
C GLU A 56 36.34 -25.91 39.72
N HIS A 57 35.35 -26.05 40.60
CA HIS A 57 33.95 -25.93 40.21
C HIS A 57 33.59 -24.52 39.75
N GLU A 58 34.10 -23.47 40.42
CA GLU A 58 33.90 -22.09 39.97
C GLU A 58 34.67 -21.79 38.68
N SER A 59 35.86 -22.35 38.51
CA SER A 59 36.62 -22.26 37.25
C SER A 59 35.84 -22.88 36.09
N TYR A 60 35.28 -24.08 36.29
CA TYR A 60 34.46 -24.76 35.30
C TYR A 60 33.19 -23.97 34.94
N LYS A 61 32.50 -23.37 35.91
CA LYS A 61 31.36 -22.47 35.65
C LYS A 61 31.78 -21.26 34.82
N HIS A 62 32.92 -20.67 35.13
CA HIS A 62 33.43 -19.51 34.42
C HIS A 62 33.78 -19.87 32.97
N GLU A 63 34.46 -20.98 32.74
CA GLU A 63 34.80 -21.48 31.41
C GLU A 63 33.55 -21.73 30.57
N LYS A 64 32.54 -22.42 31.12
CA LYS A 64 31.27 -22.66 30.43
C LYS A 64 30.52 -21.36 30.08
N SER A 65 30.56 -20.37 30.97
CA SER A 65 29.97 -19.04 30.72
C SER A 65 30.70 -18.30 29.60
N MET A 66 32.04 -18.38 29.59
CA MET A 66 32.87 -17.80 28.53
C MET A 66 32.64 -18.48 27.18
N GLU A 67 32.50 -19.80 27.16
CA GLU A 67 32.16 -20.56 25.95
C GLU A 67 30.81 -20.11 25.36
N GLN A 68 29.78 -19.96 26.21
CA GLN A 68 28.47 -19.44 25.79
C GLN A 68 28.55 -18.01 25.24
N ARG A 69 29.35 -17.14 25.87
CA ARG A 69 29.58 -15.78 25.37
C ARG A 69 30.26 -15.78 24.01
N LEU A 70 31.23 -16.67 23.82
CA LEU A 70 31.97 -16.81 22.57
C LEU A 70 31.07 -17.32 21.45
N THR A 71 30.22 -18.32 21.72
CA THR A 71 29.23 -18.79 20.73
C THR A 71 28.24 -17.70 20.35
N ASN A 72 27.76 -16.91 21.32
CA ASN A 72 26.84 -15.81 21.06
C ASN A 72 27.51 -14.71 20.23
N ALA A 73 28.76 -14.35 20.55
CA ALA A 73 29.53 -13.36 19.79
C ALA A 73 29.79 -13.82 18.35
N GLN A 74 30.11 -15.10 18.14
CA GLN A 74 30.28 -15.66 16.79
C GLN A 74 28.98 -15.61 15.97
N GLN A 75 27.84 -15.87 16.60
CA GLN A 75 26.55 -15.77 15.92
C GLN A 75 26.23 -14.32 15.54
N GLN A 76 26.41 -13.37 16.46
CA GLN A 76 26.23 -11.94 16.19
C GLN A 76 27.12 -11.43 15.04
N LEU A 77 28.36 -11.92 14.97
CA LEU A 77 29.28 -11.57 13.89
C LEU A 77 28.79 -12.09 12.53
N LYS A 78 28.31 -13.34 12.47
CA LYS A 78 27.70 -13.88 11.23
C LYS A 78 26.49 -13.06 10.81
N ASP A 79 25.60 -12.74 11.75
CA ASP A 79 24.40 -11.96 11.46
C ASP A 79 24.76 -10.57 10.92
N ALA A 80 25.73 -9.88 11.56
CA ALA A 80 26.24 -8.59 11.11
C ALA A 80 26.89 -8.66 9.72
N GLU A 81 27.65 -9.71 9.41
CA GLU A 81 28.24 -9.91 8.08
C GLU A 81 27.15 -10.10 7.01
N THR A 82 26.09 -10.85 7.31
CA THR A 82 24.98 -11.01 6.36
C THR A 82 24.25 -9.70 6.10
N GLU A 83 24.07 -8.88 7.14
CA GLU A 83 23.42 -7.58 7.01
C GLU A 83 24.28 -6.59 6.22
N ILE A 84 25.60 -6.56 6.47
CA ILE A 84 26.54 -5.76 5.66
C ILE A 84 26.49 -6.17 4.18
N LYS A 85 26.42 -7.49 3.88
CA LYS A 85 26.27 -7.97 2.50
C LYS A 85 24.97 -7.47 1.86
N ARG A 86 23.85 -7.52 2.59
CA ARG A 86 22.55 -6.98 2.13
C ARG A 86 22.60 -5.47 1.86
N LEU A 87 23.17 -4.71 2.80
CA LEU A 87 23.31 -3.26 2.67
C LEU A 87 24.21 -2.87 1.50
N ARG A 88 25.29 -3.62 1.25
CA ARG A 88 26.14 -3.43 0.06
C ARG A 88 25.41 -3.76 -1.25
N ALA A 89 24.55 -4.78 -1.25
CA ALA A 89 23.77 -5.15 -2.43
C ALA A 89 22.74 -4.08 -2.84
N LEU A 90 22.32 -3.23 -1.90
CA LEU A 90 21.40 -2.12 -2.17
C LEU A 90 22.03 -0.98 -3.00
N ASP A 91 23.33 -1.02 -3.30
CA ASP A 91 24.07 -0.07 -4.15
C ASP A 91 23.58 1.39 -3.98
N PRO A 92 23.95 2.04 -2.87
CA PRO A 92 23.42 3.35 -2.50
C PRO A 92 23.70 4.43 -3.55
N GLU A 93 24.77 4.31 -4.34
CA GLU A 93 25.07 5.25 -5.42
C GLU A 93 24.14 5.05 -6.61
N ARG A 94 23.81 3.81 -6.98
CA ARG A 94 22.77 3.55 -8.00
C ARG A 94 21.41 4.10 -7.59
N LEU A 95 21.01 3.91 -6.32
CA LEU A 95 19.76 4.48 -5.79
C LEU A 95 19.76 6.01 -5.83
N LYS A 96 20.85 6.64 -5.45
CA LYS A 96 21.01 8.10 -5.49
C LYS A 96 20.91 8.66 -6.92
N ILE A 97 21.48 7.96 -7.90
CA ILE A 97 21.35 8.30 -9.32
C ILE A 97 19.89 8.17 -9.78
N GLN A 98 19.20 7.09 -9.40
CA GLN A 98 17.79 6.88 -9.75
C GLN A 98 16.88 7.97 -9.15
N VAL A 99 17.08 8.32 -7.88
CA VAL A 99 16.32 9.40 -7.23
C VAL A 99 16.52 10.73 -7.94
N LYS A 100 17.76 11.09 -8.29
CA LYS A 100 18.03 12.33 -9.06
C LYS A 100 17.33 12.32 -10.43
N ARG A 101 17.35 11.18 -11.12
CA ARG A 101 16.65 11.02 -12.41
C ARG A 101 15.14 11.21 -12.25
N LEU A 102 14.54 10.54 -11.27
CA LEU A 102 13.11 10.62 -11.00
C LEU A 102 12.68 12.04 -10.58
N GLN A 103 13.49 12.74 -9.78
CA GLN A 103 13.25 14.14 -9.44
C GLN A 103 13.25 15.04 -10.68
N LYS A 104 14.20 14.83 -11.61
CA LYS A 104 14.26 15.57 -12.88
C LYS A 104 13.05 15.26 -13.78
N GLU A 105 12.64 13.99 -13.87
CA GLU A 105 11.46 13.57 -14.64
C GLU A 105 10.17 14.15 -14.03
N LYS A 106 10.03 14.13 -12.70
CA LYS A 106 8.91 14.75 -11.98
C LYS A 106 8.83 16.26 -12.24
N ALA A 107 9.96 16.97 -12.21
CA ALA A 107 10.00 18.40 -12.49
C ALA A 107 9.56 18.72 -13.93
N LYS A 108 10.01 17.93 -14.91
CA LYS A 108 9.57 18.06 -16.31
C LYS A 108 8.08 17.80 -16.47
N ALA A 109 7.56 16.75 -15.83
CA ALA A 109 6.14 16.42 -15.87
C ALA A 109 5.27 17.53 -15.24
N ALA A 110 5.72 18.10 -14.11
CA ALA A 110 5.02 19.20 -13.46
C ALA A 110 4.98 20.46 -14.35
N ALA A 111 6.10 20.82 -14.99
CA ALA A 111 6.16 21.93 -15.93
C ALA A 111 5.21 21.72 -17.12
N GLY A 112 5.25 20.55 -17.76
CA GLY A 112 4.35 20.22 -18.87
C GLY A 112 2.87 20.23 -18.46
N ALA A 113 2.54 19.75 -17.27
CA ALA A 113 1.17 19.82 -16.74
C ALA A 113 0.71 21.27 -16.53
N GLN A 114 1.60 22.15 -16.08
CA GLN A 114 1.30 23.58 -15.91
C GLN A 114 1.06 24.27 -17.25
N GLU A 115 1.88 24.00 -18.26
CA GLU A 115 1.70 24.50 -19.62
C GLU A 115 0.36 24.03 -20.24
N LEU A 116 0.01 22.76 -20.06
CA LEU A 116 -1.28 22.25 -20.54
C LEU A 116 -2.46 22.93 -19.84
N ARG A 117 -2.35 23.21 -18.54
CA ARG A 117 -3.39 23.94 -17.78
C ARG A 117 -3.57 25.36 -18.30
N THR A 118 -2.48 26.11 -18.53
CA THR A 118 -2.57 27.48 -19.04
C THR A 118 -3.14 27.52 -20.46
N LYS A 119 -2.71 26.59 -21.33
CA LYS A 119 -3.25 26.46 -22.69
C LYS A 119 -4.74 26.13 -22.67
N ASN A 120 -5.17 25.21 -21.81
CA ASN A 120 -6.58 24.84 -21.71
C ASN A 120 -7.44 26.00 -21.18
N GLN A 121 -6.95 26.75 -20.18
CA GLN A 121 -7.63 27.97 -19.72
C GLN A 121 -7.78 29.01 -20.84
N HIS A 122 -6.76 29.18 -21.67
CA HIS A 122 -6.81 30.08 -22.82
C HIS A 122 -7.86 29.63 -23.85
N LEU A 123 -7.82 28.36 -24.26
CA LEU A 123 -8.80 27.78 -25.19
C LEU A 123 -10.23 27.89 -24.65
N THR A 124 -10.43 27.65 -23.35
CA THR A 124 -11.75 27.79 -22.71
C THR A 124 -12.28 29.22 -22.83
N LYS A 125 -11.42 30.23 -22.64
CA LYS A 125 -11.81 31.65 -22.81
C LYS A 125 -12.14 31.96 -24.28
N GLN A 126 -11.32 31.47 -25.22
CA GLN A 126 -11.57 31.64 -26.66
C GLN A 126 -12.90 31.00 -27.08
N ASN A 127 -13.17 29.76 -26.66
CA ASN A 127 -14.42 29.08 -26.95
C ASN A 127 -15.62 29.85 -26.39
N ARG A 128 -15.51 30.41 -25.17
CA ARG A 128 -16.58 31.25 -24.61
C ARG A 128 -16.82 32.51 -25.45
N GLN A 129 -15.77 33.16 -25.94
CA GLN A 129 -15.89 34.33 -26.82
C GLN A 129 -16.53 33.96 -28.16
N LEU A 130 -16.13 32.84 -28.76
CA LEU A 130 -16.71 32.34 -30.00
C LEU A 130 -18.19 32.01 -29.84
N ASN A 131 -18.59 31.37 -28.74
CA ASN A 131 -20.00 31.10 -28.46
C ASN A 131 -20.81 32.38 -28.33
N ILE A 132 -20.31 33.38 -27.58
CA ILE A 132 -20.98 34.69 -27.47
C ILE A 132 -21.11 35.37 -28.83
N ALA A 133 -20.06 35.30 -29.67
CA ALA A 133 -20.07 35.88 -31.01
C ALA A 133 -21.07 35.14 -31.92
N LEU A 134 -21.17 33.82 -31.80
CA LEU A 134 -22.13 33.02 -32.53
C LEU A 134 -23.57 33.33 -32.11
N ASP A 135 -23.84 33.37 -30.81
CA ASP A 135 -25.15 33.73 -30.27
C ASP A 135 -25.57 35.13 -30.74
N LYS A 136 -24.64 36.08 -30.73
CA LYS A 136 -24.88 37.42 -31.28
C LYS A 136 -25.16 37.39 -32.77
N ALA A 137 -24.37 36.67 -33.56
CA ALA A 137 -24.59 36.55 -35.00
C ALA A 137 -25.94 35.91 -35.33
N ILE A 138 -26.37 34.90 -34.56
CA ILE A 138 -27.69 34.29 -34.66
C ILE A 138 -28.78 35.31 -34.31
N ALA A 139 -28.61 36.03 -33.21
CA ALA A 139 -29.56 37.06 -32.80
C ALA A 139 -29.67 38.18 -33.84
N ASP A 140 -28.54 38.66 -34.37
CA ASP A 140 -28.48 39.71 -35.41
C ASP A 140 -29.09 39.21 -36.73
N ALA A 141 -28.85 37.95 -37.12
CA ALA A 141 -29.48 37.36 -38.30
C ALA A 141 -31.01 37.22 -38.13
N ASN A 142 -31.47 36.85 -36.93
CA ASN A 142 -32.88 36.71 -36.63
C ASN A 142 -33.57 38.07 -36.34
N ALA A 143 -32.80 39.10 -35.97
CA ALA A 143 -33.31 40.44 -35.70
C ALA A 143 -33.78 41.10 -37.00
N GLY A 144 -35.09 41.01 -37.24
CA GLY A 144 -35.75 41.53 -38.45
C GLY A 144 -36.32 40.45 -39.35
N MET A 145 -36.02 39.17 -39.09
CA MET A 145 -36.72 38.03 -39.69
C MET A 145 -37.90 37.60 -38.81
N GLU A 146 -38.91 38.48 -38.66
CA GLU A 146 -40.24 37.99 -38.28
C GLU A 146 -40.78 37.21 -39.47
N LEU A 147 -40.66 35.87 -39.41
CA LEU A 147 -41.38 34.99 -40.31
C LEU A 147 -42.87 35.24 -40.06
N LYS A 148 -43.49 35.99 -40.97
CA LYS A 148 -44.94 36.15 -40.99
C LYS A 148 -45.52 34.96 -41.74
N PRO A 149 -46.59 34.34 -41.22
CA PRO A 149 -47.27 33.30 -41.97
C PRO A 149 -47.79 33.89 -43.27
N ALA A 150 -47.56 33.17 -44.37
CA ALA A 150 -48.11 33.51 -45.67
C ALA A 150 -49.64 33.40 -45.65
N GLN A 151 -50.17 32.46 -44.86
CA GLN A 151 -51.60 32.28 -44.67
C GLN A 151 -51.88 31.73 -43.27
N ILE A 152 -52.99 32.19 -42.67
CA ILE A 152 -53.51 31.65 -41.42
C ILE A 152 -54.83 30.95 -41.73
N PHE A 153 -54.99 29.74 -41.20
CA PHE A 153 -56.21 28.94 -41.29
C PHE A 153 -56.81 28.81 -39.89
N GLU A 154 -57.94 29.45 -39.65
CA GLU A 154 -58.70 29.32 -38.41
C GLU A 154 -59.97 28.52 -38.68
N GLN A 155 -60.02 27.27 -38.20
CA GLN A 155 -61.20 26.41 -38.32
C GLN A 155 -61.69 25.98 -36.94
N ALA A 156 -62.96 26.25 -36.63
CA ALA A 156 -63.56 26.09 -35.30
C ALA A 156 -63.44 24.68 -34.66
N ARG A 157 -63.10 23.64 -35.44
CA ARG A 157 -62.92 22.25 -34.96
C ARG A 157 -61.50 21.71 -35.05
N ILE A 158 -60.60 22.40 -35.76
CA ILE A 158 -59.25 21.91 -36.11
C ILE A 158 -58.16 22.85 -35.56
N GLY A 159 -58.56 24.00 -35.03
CA GLY A 159 -57.68 24.98 -34.41
C GLY A 159 -57.05 25.93 -35.42
N ARG A 160 -56.09 26.74 -34.94
CA ARG A 160 -55.33 27.68 -35.78
C ARG A 160 -54.08 27.01 -36.34
N TRP A 161 -53.95 27.09 -37.66
CA TRP A 161 -52.78 26.60 -38.41
C TRP A 161 -52.17 27.72 -39.21
N GLU A 162 -50.86 27.85 -39.15
CA GLU A 162 -50.09 28.89 -39.81
C GLU A 162 -49.21 28.30 -40.90
N LEU A 163 -49.37 28.77 -42.13
CA LEU A 163 -48.58 28.36 -43.28
C LEU A 163 -47.41 29.31 -43.47
N PHE A 164 -46.19 28.78 -43.41
CA PHE A 164 -44.98 29.48 -43.80
C PHE A 164 -44.48 28.89 -45.12
N THR A 165 -44.16 29.77 -46.07
CA THR A 165 -43.76 29.38 -47.42
C THR A 165 -42.27 29.60 -47.60
N CYS A 166 -41.60 28.66 -48.28
CA CYS A 166 -40.31 28.93 -48.90
C CYS A 166 -40.57 29.09 -50.40
N ALA A 167 -40.21 30.24 -50.97
CA ALA A 167 -40.74 30.74 -52.23
C ALA A 167 -40.37 29.95 -53.50
N LYS A 168 -39.74 28.77 -53.43
CA LYS A 168 -39.18 28.12 -54.63
C LYS A 168 -39.50 26.64 -54.92
N ASP A 169 -39.94 25.80 -53.97
CA ASP A 169 -39.85 24.35 -54.21
C ASP A 169 -41.10 23.52 -53.85
N GLY A 170 -42.28 24.14 -53.72
CA GLY A 170 -43.51 23.42 -53.33
C GLY A 170 -43.47 22.84 -51.91
N TRP A 171 -42.47 23.23 -51.11
CA TRP A 171 -42.33 22.89 -49.70
C TRP A 171 -42.94 23.99 -48.84
N TYR A 172 -43.69 23.54 -47.83
CA TYR A 172 -44.37 24.39 -46.88
C TYR A 172 -44.05 23.92 -45.47
N GLN A 173 -43.87 24.87 -44.56
CA GLN A 173 -43.90 24.59 -43.14
C GLN A 173 -45.28 24.98 -42.64
N ILE A 174 -46.00 24.04 -42.03
CA ILE A 174 -47.25 24.36 -41.35
C ILE A 174 -47.03 24.22 -39.85
N LEU A 175 -47.43 25.24 -39.10
CA LEU A 175 -47.43 25.26 -37.65
C LEU A 175 -48.85 25.10 -37.14
N ASP A 176 -49.08 24.03 -36.40
CA ASP A 176 -50.25 23.88 -35.54
C ASP A 176 -49.99 24.68 -34.26
N THR A 177 -50.56 25.88 -34.16
CA THR A 177 -50.25 26.81 -33.06
C THR A 177 -50.81 26.35 -31.72
N GLU A 178 -51.88 25.55 -31.72
CA GLU A 178 -52.49 25.06 -30.48
C GLU A 178 -51.67 23.93 -29.86
N ASN A 179 -51.01 23.11 -30.69
CA ASN A 179 -50.19 22.00 -30.23
C ASN A 179 -48.68 22.27 -30.28
N GLU A 180 -48.27 23.48 -30.69
CA GLU A 180 -46.87 23.88 -30.86
C GLU A 180 -46.04 22.93 -31.74
N VAL A 181 -46.67 22.32 -32.74
CA VAL A 181 -46.00 21.38 -33.64
C VAL A 181 -45.88 21.98 -35.02
N SER A 182 -44.64 22.10 -35.50
CA SER A 182 -44.36 22.44 -36.89
C SER A 182 -44.12 21.17 -37.71
N GLN A 183 -44.64 21.16 -38.94
CA GLN A 183 -44.50 20.04 -39.87
C GLN A 183 -44.15 20.56 -41.25
N THR A 184 -43.22 19.87 -41.89
CA THR A 184 -42.85 20.14 -43.28
C THR A 184 -43.71 19.27 -44.19
N VAL A 185 -44.41 19.91 -45.11
CA VAL A 185 -45.25 19.25 -46.11
C VAL A 185 -44.81 19.68 -47.50
N ARG A 186 -45.13 18.86 -48.49
CA ARG A 186 -44.80 19.15 -49.88
C ARG A 186 -46.02 18.93 -50.77
N VAL A 187 -46.21 19.82 -51.74
CA VAL A 187 -47.16 19.58 -52.82
C VAL A 187 -46.40 18.90 -53.97
N GLU A 188 -46.82 17.68 -54.33
CA GLU A 188 -46.28 16.93 -55.46
C GLU A 188 -47.45 16.40 -56.31
N ALA A 189 -47.42 16.64 -57.62
CA ALA A 189 -48.44 16.14 -58.56
C ALA A 189 -49.90 16.41 -58.12
N GLY A 190 -50.14 17.60 -57.55
CA GLY A 190 -51.47 18.01 -57.08
C GLY A 190 -51.92 17.40 -55.74
N ASN A 191 -51.04 16.68 -55.04
CA ASN A 191 -51.33 16.08 -53.73
C ASN A 191 -50.42 16.63 -52.64
N LEU A 192 -50.95 16.76 -51.42
CA LEU A 192 -50.17 17.14 -50.26
C LEU A 192 -49.52 15.90 -49.64
N VAL A 193 -48.21 15.80 -49.80
CA VAL A 193 -47.37 14.81 -49.13
C VAL A 193 -47.17 15.26 -47.67
N THR A 194 -47.72 14.49 -46.74
CA THR A 194 -47.66 14.77 -45.30
C THR A 194 -46.88 13.68 -44.56
N PRO A 195 -46.25 13.99 -43.41
CA PRO A 195 -45.54 13.00 -42.60
C PRO A 195 -46.49 11.90 -42.11
N LYS A 196 -46.07 10.63 -42.22
CA LYS A 196 -46.89 9.47 -41.79
C LYS A 196 -47.26 9.48 -40.31
N ILE A 197 -46.45 10.12 -39.47
CA ILE A 197 -46.57 10.10 -38.01
C ILE A 197 -47.72 11.02 -37.55
N ARG A 198 -47.96 12.13 -38.24
CA ARG A 198 -49.05 13.07 -37.93
C ARG A 198 -49.59 13.65 -39.24
N PRO A 199 -50.66 13.07 -39.82
CA PRO A 199 -51.22 13.60 -41.05
C PRO A 199 -51.84 14.97 -40.80
N VAL A 200 -51.68 15.87 -41.76
CA VAL A 200 -52.36 17.17 -41.73
C VAL A 200 -53.86 16.94 -41.95
N PRO A 201 -54.76 17.58 -41.16
CA PRO A 201 -56.20 17.45 -41.34
C PRO A 201 -56.61 17.77 -42.77
N LYS A 202 -57.54 16.98 -43.35
CA LYS A 202 -57.96 17.10 -44.76
C LYS A 202 -58.39 18.52 -45.15
N ALA A 203 -59.05 19.22 -44.23
CA ALA A 203 -59.50 20.59 -44.46
C ALA A 203 -58.32 21.57 -44.60
N ILE A 204 -57.28 21.43 -43.76
CA ILE A 204 -56.06 22.23 -43.88
C ILE A 204 -55.28 21.82 -45.13
N ALA A 205 -55.21 20.52 -45.44
CA ALA A 205 -54.51 20.03 -46.64
C ALA A 205 -55.12 20.59 -47.94
N ALA A 206 -56.47 20.67 -48.01
CA ALA A 206 -57.16 21.27 -49.14
C ALA A 206 -56.85 22.77 -49.29
N GLU A 207 -56.80 23.50 -48.18
CA GLU A 207 -56.44 24.93 -48.20
C GLU A 207 -54.99 25.17 -48.63
N VAL A 208 -54.04 24.32 -48.22
CA VAL A 208 -52.65 24.41 -48.67
C VAL A 208 -52.51 24.11 -50.16
N LEU A 209 -53.26 23.13 -50.69
CA LEU A 209 -53.29 22.85 -52.13
C LEU A 209 -53.89 24.00 -52.93
N LYS A 210 -54.98 24.59 -52.42
CA LYS A 210 -55.60 25.77 -53.03
C LYS A 210 -54.65 26.96 -53.05
N PHE A 211 -53.99 27.22 -51.93
CA PHE A 211 -52.94 28.25 -51.82
C PHE A 211 -51.81 27.99 -52.82
N HIS A 212 -51.30 26.76 -52.91
CA HIS A 212 -50.26 26.40 -53.89
C HIS A 212 -50.69 26.68 -55.33
N GLN A 213 -51.92 26.29 -55.69
CA GLN A 213 -52.46 26.52 -57.01
C GLN A 213 -52.62 28.01 -57.34
N GLU A 214 -53.08 28.81 -56.37
CA GLU A 214 -53.31 30.24 -56.53
C GLU A 214 -52.02 31.04 -56.74
N TYR A 215 -50.97 30.72 -55.97
CA TYR A 215 -49.74 31.51 -55.96
C TYR A 215 -48.63 30.98 -56.88
N PHE A 216 -48.67 29.69 -57.22
CA PHE A 216 -47.60 29.02 -57.98
C PHE A 216 -48.10 28.32 -59.26
N GLY A 217 -49.36 28.54 -59.65
CA GLY A 217 -49.87 28.19 -60.97
C GLY A 217 -50.07 26.69 -61.23
N GLY A 218 -49.94 25.84 -60.21
CA GLY A 218 -50.26 24.42 -60.27
C GLY A 218 -49.34 23.62 -61.20
N ALA A 219 -48.08 23.44 -60.79
CA ALA A 219 -47.27 22.22 -60.95
C ALA A 219 -45.85 22.49 -60.40
N VAL A 220 -45.45 21.73 -59.38
CA VAL A 220 -44.05 21.38 -59.07
C VAL A 220 -43.93 19.87 -59.10
#